data_AF-A0A1X7V5G6-F1
#
_entry.id   AF-A0A1X7V5G6-F1
#
_cell.length_a   1.000
_cell.length_b   1.000
_cell.length_c   1.000
_cell.angle_alpha   90.00
_cell.angle_beta   90.00
_cell.angle_gamma   90.00
#
_symmetry.space_group_name_H-M   'P 1'
#
loop_
_entity.id
_entity.type
_entity.pdbx_description
1 polymer ?
#
loop_
_entity_poly.entity_id
_entity_poly.type
_entity_poly.pdbx_seq_one_letter_code
_entity_poly.pdbx_strand_id
1 'polypeptide(L)'
;MAHHGWQEAAEAPSVSPGPSAPSLYSPYSLDPNYLPQGPEFIFPVEVRKKSWNEQMFDRTGSCYLLGLTAGGAWGLWEGIRRPEGRTTRLRVNSVLNSCTRRGPFLGNTAAVLALMYSPLCSALAHYRGVDDSINSIAAASITGLLYKSTAGLRAMGVAGAAGCVALGIYSISSYYFGGSQSLLFS
;
A
#
# COMPACT_ATOMS: atom_id res chain seq x y z
N MET A 1 -13.50 17.49 -17.67
CA MET A 1 -12.03 17.60 -17.76
C MET A 1 -11.58 18.64 -16.72
N ALA A 2 -11.61 18.27 -15.45
CA ALA A 2 -11.13 19.06 -14.32
C ALA A 2 -11.21 18.15 -13.09
N HIS A 3 -10.09 17.53 -12.72
CA HIS A 3 -9.97 16.84 -11.44
C HIS A 3 -8.95 17.61 -10.62
N HIS A 4 -9.46 18.11 -9.50
CA HIS A 4 -8.80 18.94 -8.51
C HIS A 4 -7.63 18.18 -7.88
N GLY A 5 -6.43 18.44 -8.41
CA GLY A 5 -5.18 18.33 -7.66
C GLY A 5 -4.89 19.69 -7.05
N TRP A 6 -5.02 19.75 -5.73
CA TRP A 6 -4.32 20.61 -4.78
C TRP A 6 -3.41 21.70 -5.38
N GLN A 7 -3.83 22.94 -5.14
CA GLN A 7 -3.11 24.18 -5.39
C GLN A 7 -1.96 24.30 -4.38
N GLU A 8 -0.72 24.25 -4.86
CA GLU A 8 0.44 24.79 -4.15
C GLU A 8 0.94 25.99 -4.98
N ALA A 9 0.47 27.17 -4.61
CA ALA A 9 0.94 28.46 -5.09
C ALA A 9 1.40 29.29 -3.89
N ALA A 10 2.48 30.05 -4.07
CA ALA A 10 3.26 30.85 -3.10
C ALA A 10 4.28 29.99 -2.31
N GLU A 11 5.59 30.25 -2.34
CA GLU A 11 6.24 31.52 -2.00
C GLU A 11 7.63 31.61 -2.67
N ALA A 12 7.94 32.73 -3.32
CA ALA A 12 9.30 33.07 -3.73
C ALA A 12 10.04 33.71 -2.53
N PRO A 13 11.25 33.27 -2.15
CA PRO A 13 11.99 33.95 -1.10
C PRO A 13 12.64 35.23 -1.63
N SER A 14 12.20 36.37 -1.11
CA SER A 14 12.86 37.66 -1.23
C SER A 14 14.24 37.62 -0.55
N VAL A 15 15.32 37.74 -1.32
CA VAL A 15 16.67 37.98 -0.77
C VAL A 15 17.20 39.29 -1.33
N SER A 16 17.24 40.32 -0.48
CA SER A 16 17.85 41.63 -0.73
C SER A 16 19.39 41.53 -0.75
N PRO A 17 20.11 42.45 -1.42
CA PRO A 17 21.53 42.31 -1.71
C PRO A 17 22.41 42.76 -0.54
N GLY A 18 23.38 41.93 -0.14
CA GLY A 18 24.41 42.24 0.86
C GLY A 18 25.84 42.16 0.28
N PRO A 19 26.80 42.94 0.79
CA PRO A 19 27.94 43.45 0.02
C PRO A 19 29.07 42.44 -0.16
N SER A 20 29.78 42.59 -1.28
CA SER A 20 30.94 41.82 -1.72
C SER A 20 32.15 41.98 -0.77
N ALA A 21 32.61 40.87 -0.20
CA ALA A 21 33.96 40.74 0.35
C ALA A 21 34.86 40.05 -0.70
N PRO A 22 36.02 40.63 -1.09
CA PRO A 22 36.90 40.01 -2.07
C PRO A 22 37.75 38.93 -1.38
N SER A 23 37.30 37.69 -1.41
CA SER A 23 38.13 36.56 -0.97
C SER A 23 39.19 36.25 -2.03
N LEU A 24 40.46 36.34 -1.62
CA LEU A 24 41.66 35.96 -2.37
C LEU A 24 41.41 34.74 -3.28
N TYR A 25 41.70 34.88 -4.57
CA TYR A 25 41.68 33.81 -5.54
C TYR A 25 42.85 32.84 -5.26
N SER A 26 42.60 31.82 -4.43
CA SER A 26 43.48 30.64 -4.33
C SER A 26 42.97 29.61 -5.34
N PRO A 27 43.79 29.18 -6.32
CA PRO A 27 43.35 28.30 -7.40
C PRO A 27 42.94 26.88 -6.94
N TYR A 28 43.07 26.57 -5.64
CA TYR A 28 42.71 25.27 -5.06
C TYR A 28 41.79 25.36 -3.82
N SER A 29 41.23 26.53 -3.48
CA SER A 29 40.16 26.58 -2.49
C SER A 29 38.85 26.13 -3.14
N LEU A 30 38.49 24.86 -2.95
CA LEU A 30 37.18 24.33 -3.32
C LEU A 30 36.12 25.09 -2.51
N ASP A 31 35.30 25.88 -3.20
CA ASP A 31 34.18 26.60 -2.60
C ASP A 31 33.15 25.56 -2.10
N PRO A 32 32.80 25.52 -0.80
CA PRO A 32 31.95 24.47 -0.21
C PRO A 32 30.58 24.30 -0.88
N ASN A 33 30.14 25.31 -1.63
CA ASN A 33 28.91 25.29 -2.43
C ASN A 33 28.98 24.38 -3.67
N TYR A 34 30.17 23.96 -4.10
CA TYR A 34 30.37 23.06 -5.23
C TYR A 34 30.72 21.63 -4.82
N LEU A 35 30.79 21.36 -3.51
CA LEU A 35 30.76 20.00 -3.02
C LEU A 35 29.31 19.51 -3.17
N PRO A 36 29.05 18.43 -3.92
CA PRO A 36 27.71 17.89 -4.07
C PRO A 36 27.18 17.50 -2.67
N GLN A 37 26.23 18.28 -2.15
CA GLN A 37 25.57 18.05 -0.85
C GLN A 37 24.64 16.82 -0.86
N GLY A 38 24.71 16.02 -1.93
CA GLY A 38 23.99 14.77 -2.16
C GLY A 38 24.38 14.20 -3.53
N PRO A 39 24.21 12.89 -3.77
CA PRO A 39 24.60 12.27 -5.03
C PRO A 39 23.83 12.88 -6.22
N GLU A 40 24.56 13.53 -7.13
CA GLU A 40 24.06 14.01 -8.41
C GLU A 40 23.94 12.83 -9.38
N PHE A 41 22.70 12.46 -9.71
CA PHE A 41 22.45 11.35 -10.62
C PHE A 41 22.65 11.82 -12.07
N ILE A 42 23.56 11.15 -12.79
CA ILE A 42 23.82 11.34 -14.24
C ILE A 42 22.56 11.18 -15.11
N PHE A 43 21.53 10.52 -14.57
CA PHE A 43 20.19 10.48 -15.15
C PHE A 43 19.27 11.34 -14.29
N PRO A 44 18.57 12.34 -14.86
CA PRO A 44 17.55 13.03 -14.10
C PRO A 44 16.57 11.98 -13.59
N VAL A 45 16.37 11.91 -12.27
CA VAL A 45 15.31 11.08 -11.70
C VAL A 45 14.00 11.73 -12.12
N GLU A 46 13.54 11.42 -13.33
CA GLU A 46 12.17 11.69 -13.74
C GLU A 46 11.29 10.83 -12.85
N VAL A 47 10.58 11.49 -11.92
CA VAL A 47 9.54 10.86 -11.11
C VAL A 47 8.41 10.49 -12.07
N ARG A 48 8.58 9.38 -12.78
CA ARG A 48 7.61 8.85 -13.72
C ARG A 48 6.36 8.52 -12.93
N LYS A 49 5.22 9.07 -13.35
CA LYS A 49 3.91 8.65 -12.82
C LYS A 49 3.79 7.14 -13.03
N LYS A 50 3.71 6.40 -11.91
CA LYS A 50 3.62 4.93 -11.91
C LYS A 50 2.42 4.51 -12.77
N SER A 51 2.65 3.64 -13.75
CA SER A 51 1.59 3.14 -14.63
C SER A 51 0.50 2.46 -13.81
N TRP A 52 -0.73 2.45 -14.31
CA TRP A 52 -1.86 1.82 -13.61
C TRP A 52 -1.57 0.34 -13.29
N ASN A 53 -0.99 -0.39 -14.24
CA ASN A 53 -0.55 -1.78 -14.02
C ASN A 53 0.52 -1.87 -12.92
N GLU A 54 1.50 -0.97 -12.94
CA GLU A 54 2.58 -0.95 -11.94
C GLU A 54 2.00 -0.71 -10.54
N GLN A 55 1.02 0.18 -10.39
CA GLN A 55 0.35 0.43 -9.10
C GLN A 55 -0.44 -0.79 -8.59
N MET A 56 -1.06 -1.56 -9.48
CA MET A 56 -1.82 -2.75 -9.10
C MET A 56 -0.93 -3.92 -8.72
N PHE A 57 0.15 -4.18 -9.47
CA PHE A 57 1.08 -5.26 -9.17
C PHE A 57 1.83 -5.02 -7.87
N ASP A 58 2.18 -3.77 -7.60
CA ASP A 58 2.76 -3.35 -6.33
C ASP A 58 1.85 -3.72 -5.15
N ARG A 59 0.58 -3.29 -5.21
CA ARG A 59 -0.41 -3.60 -4.17
C ARG A 59 -0.70 -5.10 -4.06
N THR A 60 -0.81 -5.79 -5.19
CA THR A 60 -1.09 -7.24 -5.24
C THR A 60 0.06 -8.03 -4.64
N GLY A 61 1.31 -7.68 -4.97
CA GLY A 61 2.51 -8.28 -4.39
C GLY A 61 2.59 -8.04 -2.89
N SER A 62 2.35 -6.81 -2.44
CA SER A 62 2.31 -6.49 -1.01
C SER A 62 1.22 -7.27 -0.28
N CYS A 63 -0.01 -7.33 -0.82
CA CYS A 63 -1.10 -8.11 -0.22
C CYS A 63 -0.82 -9.62 -0.19
N TYR A 64 -0.17 -10.16 -1.22
CA TYR A 64 0.23 -11.57 -1.25
C TYR A 64 1.22 -11.88 -0.12
N LEU A 65 2.26 -11.05 0.02
CA LEU A 65 3.27 -11.22 1.07
C LEU A 65 2.68 -11.04 2.47
N LEU A 66 1.81 -10.05 2.67
CA LEU A 66 1.10 -9.85 3.93
C LEU A 66 0.21 -11.06 4.27
N GLY A 67 -0.54 -11.58 3.30
CA GLY A 67 -1.37 -12.76 3.47
C GLY A 67 -0.55 -14.02 3.76
N LEU A 68 0.61 -14.17 3.10
CA LEU A 68 1.53 -15.28 3.32
C LEU A 68 2.17 -15.21 4.70
N THR A 69 2.61 -14.03 5.15
CA THR A 69 3.19 -13.85 6.48
C THR A 69 2.15 -14.10 7.57
N ALA A 70 0.94 -13.54 7.44
CA ALA A 70 -0.14 -13.77 8.41
C ALA A 70 -0.59 -15.24 8.42
N GLY A 71 -0.81 -15.85 7.24
CA GLY A 71 -1.24 -17.24 7.10
C GLY A 71 -0.16 -18.24 7.52
N GLY A 72 1.11 -17.91 7.29
CA GLY A 72 2.27 -18.66 7.74
C GLY A 72 2.42 -18.62 9.26
N ALA A 73 2.31 -17.42 9.87
CA ALA A 73 2.33 -17.27 11.33
C ALA A 73 1.16 -18.01 11.99
N TRP A 74 -0.05 -17.94 11.41
CA TRP A 74 -1.20 -18.69 11.89
C TRP A 74 -1.00 -20.21 11.74
N GLY A 75 -0.48 -20.66 10.60
CA GLY A 75 -0.14 -22.06 10.37
C GLY A 75 0.93 -22.59 11.32
N LEU A 76 1.91 -21.76 11.65
CA LEU A 76 2.98 -22.04 12.62
C LEU A 76 2.40 -22.17 14.02
N TRP A 77 1.59 -21.21 14.43
CA TRP A 77 0.96 -21.20 15.75
C TRP A 77 0.04 -22.41 15.96
N GLU A 78 -0.79 -22.75 14.97
CA GLU A 78 -1.61 -23.96 15.03
C GLU A 78 -0.74 -25.22 15.06
N GLY A 79 0.31 -25.27 14.22
CA GLY A 79 1.22 -26.40 14.15
C GLY A 79 1.94 -26.66 15.47
N ILE A 80 2.31 -25.60 16.20
CA ILE A 80 2.94 -25.70 17.53
C ILE A 80 1.92 -26.14 18.58
N ARG A 81 0.67 -25.68 18.48
CA ARG A 81 -0.43 -26.04 19.40
C ARG A 81 -0.96 -27.46 19.22
N ARG A 82 -0.73 -28.11 18.07
CA ARG A 82 -1.09 -29.51 17.81
C ARG A 82 0.14 -30.41 17.96
N PRO A 83 0.43 -30.98 19.15
CA PRO A 83 1.57 -31.87 19.34
C PRO A 83 1.28 -33.26 18.74
N GLU A 84 1.21 -33.35 17.43
CA GLU A 84 1.13 -34.61 16.69
C GLU A 84 2.55 -35.20 16.58
N GLY A 85 3.10 -35.68 17.69
CA GLY A 85 4.41 -36.35 17.68
C GLY A 85 5.07 -36.52 19.05
N ARG A 86 5.45 -37.75 19.38
CA ARG A 86 6.32 -38.10 20.52
C ARG A 86 7.77 -37.61 20.33
N THR A 87 8.20 -37.29 19.10
CA THR A 87 9.58 -36.87 18.77
C THR A 87 9.63 -35.46 18.14
N THR A 88 10.73 -34.73 18.34
CA THR A 88 10.93 -33.36 17.84
C THR A 88 10.89 -33.26 16.31
N ARG A 89 11.38 -34.28 15.58
CA ARG A 89 11.34 -34.32 14.11
C ARG A 89 9.91 -34.44 13.54
N LEU A 90 9.04 -35.24 14.16
CA LEU A 90 7.64 -35.35 13.74
C LEU A 90 6.86 -34.07 14.01
N ARG A 91 7.16 -33.38 15.12
CA ARG A 91 6.58 -32.07 15.43
C ARG A 91 6.96 -31.01 14.40
N VAL A 92 8.25 -30.93 14.02
CA VAL A 92 8.70 -30.00 12.99
C VAL A 92 8.02 -30.27 11.64
N ASN A 93 7.87 -31.53 11.24
CA ASN A 93 7.15 -31.87 10.01
C ASN A 93 5.66 -31.50 10.05
N SER A 94 4.97 -31.72 11.17
CA SER A 94 3.57 -31.33 11.32
C SER A 94 3.38 -29.81 11.30
N VAL A 95 4.29 -29.08 11.97
CA VAL A 95 4.33 -27.62 11.96
C VAL A 95 4.54 -27.08 10.55
N LEU A 96 5.56 -27.56 9.84
CA LEU A 96 5.86 -27.13 8.48
C LEU A 96 4.72 -27.45 7.51
N ASN A 97 4.13 -28.64 7.62
CA ASN A 97 2.97 -29.02 6.82
C ASN A 97 1.76 -28.10 7.09
N SER A 98 1.59 -27.66 8.34
CA SER A 98 0.54 -26.71 8.72
C SER A 98 0.81 -25.30 8.19
N CYS A 99 2.06 -24.81 8.24
CA CYS A 99 2.49 -23.54 7.67
C CYS A 99 2.30 -23.50 6.15
N THR A 100 2.82 -24.50 5.45
CA THR A 100 2.83 -24.56 3.98
C THR A 100 1.43 -24.79 3.41
N ARG A 101 0.50 -25.39 4.17
CA ARG A 101 -0.89 -25.52 3.73
C ARG A 101 -1.70 -24.23 3.90
N ARG A 102 -1.49 -23.49 5.01
CA ARG A 102 -2.29 -22.30 5.32
C ARG A 102 -1.74 -20.99 4.73
N GLY A 103 -0.42 -20.86 4.63
CA GLY A 103 0.24 -19.65 4.11
C GLY A 103 -0.16 -19.32 2.66
N PRO A 104 0.09 -20.21 1.68
CA PRO A 104 -0.27 -19.99 0.29
C PRO A 104 -1.77 -19.85 0.06
N PHE A 105 -2.60 -20.57 0.83
CA PHE A 105 -4.05 -20.42 0.75
C PHE A 105 -4.46 -18.98 1.07
N LEU A 106 -4.02 -18.45 2.21
CA LEU A 106 -4.38 -17.09 2.62
C LEU A 106 -3.75 -16.03 1.69
N GLY A 107 -2.48 -16.20 1.32
CA GLY A 107 -1.78 -15.33 0.37
C GLY A 107 -2.47 -15.24 -0.99
N ASN A 108 -2.81 -16.38 -1.60
CA ASN A 108 -3.50 -16.45 -2.88
C ASN A 108 -4.88 -15.76 -2.81
N THR A 109 -5.65 -16.00 -1.74
CA THR A 109 -6.96 -15.35 -1.59
C THR A 109 -6.84 -13.83 -1.44
N ALA A 110 -5.89 -13.34 -0.65
CA ALA A 110 -5.67 -11.90 -0.45
C ALA A 110 -5.20 -11.20 -1.74
N ALA A 111 -4.30 -11.83 -2.49
CA ALA A 111 -3.80 -11.31 -3.75
C ALA A 111 -4.92 -11.20 -4.80
N VAL A 112 -5.76 -12.22 -4.93
CA VAL A 112 -6.90 -12.19 -5.88
C VAL A 112 -7.89 -11.09 -5.51
N LEU A 113 -8.21 -10.92 -4.23
CA LEU A 113 -9.10 -9.85 -3.78
C LEU A 113 -8.51 -8.45 -4.08
N ALA A 114 -7.21 -8.24 -3.83
CA ALA A 114 -6.53 -6.97 -4.12
C ALA A 114 -6.49 -6.67 -5.63
N LEU A 115 -6.25 -7.70 -6.45
CA LEU A 115 -6.23 -7.61 -7.90
C LEU A 115 -7.62 -7.29 -8.46
N MET A 116 -8.69 -7.85 -7.88
CA MET A 116 -10.07 -7.58 -8.30
C MET A 116 -10.57 -6.20 -7.84
N TYR A 117 -10.15 -5.75 -6.65
CA TYR A 117 -10.57 -4.48 -6.08
C TYR A 117 -10.04 -3.26 -6.87
N SER A 118 -8.76 -3.28 -7.24
CA SER A 118 -8.09 -2.15 -7.90
C SER A 118 -8.77 -1.69 -9.21
N PRO A 119 -9.13 -2.57 -10.17
CA PRO A 119 -9.83 -2.16 -11.38
C PRO A 119 -11.28 -1.79 -11.13
N LEU A 120 -11.94 -2.37 -10.13
CA LEU A 120 -13.32 -2.01 -9.78
C LEU A 120 -13.41 -0.59 -9.22
N CYS A 121 -12.44 -0.17 -8.41
CA CYS A 121 -12.33 1.24 -7.99
C CYS A 121 -12.18 2.17 -9.19
N SER A 122 -11.23 1.88 -10.10
CA SER A 122 -11.01 2.72 -11.28
C SER A 122 -12.22 2.73 -12.22
N ALA A 123 -12.90 1.60 -12.41
CA ALA A 123 -14.09 1.51 -13.25
C ALA A 123 -15.22 2.37 -12.69
N LEU A 124 -15.55 2.21 -11.41
CA LEU A 124 -16.62 2.98 -10.79
C LEU A 124 -16.27 4.47 -10.67
N ALA A 125 -15.00 4.81 -10.45
CA ALA A 125 -14.51 6.18 -10.48
C ALA A 125 -14.70 6.81 -11.87
N HIS A 126 -14.44 6.04 -12.93
CA HIS A 126 -14.66 6.48 -14.31
C HIS A 126 -16.14 6.69 -14.62
N TYR A 127 -17.03 5.81 -14.12
CA TYR A 127 -18.47 5.96 -14.31
C TYR A 127 -19.08 7.15 -13.54
N ARG A 128 -18.60 7.43 -12.32
CA ARG A 128 -19.12 8.53 -11.49
C ARG A 128 -18.39 9.86 -11.67
N GLY A 129 -17.17 9.85 -12.20
CA GLY A 129 -16.32 11.03 -12.30
C GLY A 129 -15.92 11.62 -10.95
N VAL A 130 -15.99 10.85 -9.85
CA VAL A 130 -15.56 11.27 -8.50
C VAL A 130 -14.98 10.06 -7.75
N ASP A 131 -13.85 10.27 -7.07
CA ASP A 131 -13.20 9.28 -6.20
C ASP A 131 -13.53 9.57 -4.73
N ASP A 132 -14.64 8.97 -4.27
CA ASP A 132 -15.10 9.09 -2.87
C ASP A 132 -14.93 7.78 -2.09
N SER A 133 -14.94 7.86 -0.76
CA SER A 133 -14.93 6.68 0.12
C SER A 133 -16.09 5.72 -0.15
N ILE A 134 -17.25 6.24 -0.59
CA ILE A 134 -18.41 5.43 -0.99
C ILE A 134 -18.08 4.56 -2.20
N ASN A 135 -17.29 5.08 -3.14
CA ASN A 135 -16.87 4.35 -4.33
C ASN A 135 -15.98 3.16 -3.96
N SER A 136 -15.01 3.38 -3.07
CA SER A 136 -14.16 2.33 -2.53
C SER A 136 -14.96 1.25 -1.79
N ILE A 137 -15.91 1.65 -0.93
CA ILE A 137 -16.79 0.72 -0.19
C ILE A 137 -17.63 -0.13 -1.17
N ALA A 138 -18.19 0.50 -2.21
CA ALA A 138 -18.95 -0.20 -3.25
C ALA A 138 -18.06 -1.18 -4.04
N ALA A 139 -16.86 -0.75 -4.45
CA ALA A 139 -15.89 -1.60 -5.15
C ALA A 139 -15.49 -2.83 -4.33
N ALA A 140 -15.23 -2.66 -3.02
CA ALA A 140 -14.90 -3.78 -2.14
C ALA A 140 -16.08 -4.72 -1.93
N SER A 141 -17.30 -4.18 -1.82
CA SER A 141 -18.51 -4.99 -1.74
C SER A 141 -18.70 -5.83 -3.00
N ILE A 142 -18.57 -5.23 -4.19
CA ILE A 142 -18.65 -5.93 -5.47
C ILE A 142 -17.55 -6.98 -5.59
N THR A 143 -16.34 -6.68 -5.13
CA THR A 143 -15.21 -7.63 -5.12
C THR A 143 -15.54 -8.85 -4.27
N GLY A 144 -16.07 -8.64 -3.05
CA GLY A 144 -16.48 -9.73 -2.15
C GLY A 144 -17.62 -10.57 -2.72
N LEU A 145 -18.62 -9.93 -3.32
CA LEU A 145 -19.71 -10.60 -4.03
C LEU A 145 -19.17 -11.45 -5.19
N LEU A 146 -18.30 -10.87 -6.03
CA LEU A 146 -17.79 -11.53 -7.22
C LEU A 146 -16.88 -12.70 -6.87
N TYR A 147 -15.98 -12.53 -5.90
CA TYR A 147 -15.08 -13.59 -5.42
C TYR A 147 -15.83 -14.82 -4.89
N LYS A 148 -17.00 -14.62 -4.25
CA LYS A 148 -17.77 -15.70 -3.63
C LYS A 148 -19.05 -16.07 -4.37
N SER A 149 -19.23 -15.57 -5.59
CA SER A 149 -20.40 -15.82 -6.44
C SER A 149 -20.64 -17.31 -6.70
N THR A 150 -19.58 -18.10 -6.84
CA THR A 150 -19.65 -19.55 -7.11
C THR A 150 -19.95 -20.42 -5.88
N ALA A 151 -19.92 -19.85 -4.67
CA ALA A 151 -20.17 -20.59 -3.43
C ALA A 151 -21.62 -20.43 -2.90
N GLY A 152 -22.51 -19.79 -3.67
CA GLY A 152 -23.94 -19.64 -3.38
C GLY A 152 -24.32 -18.28 -2.79
N LEU A 153 -25.62 -17.96 -2.83
CA LEU A 153 -26.16 -16.63 -2.49
C LEU A 153 -25.83 -16.17 -1.06
N ARG A 154 -25.85 -17.10 -0.08
CA ARG A 154 -25.51 -16.77 1.32
C ARG A 154 -24.06 -16.36 1.46
N ALA A 155 -23.14 -17.12 0.85
CA ALA A 155 -21.71 -16.84 0.91
C ALA A 155 -21.37 -15.55 0.15
N MET A 156 -22.07 -15.30 -0.96
CA MET A 156 -21.98 -14.05 -1.72
C MET A 156 -22.35 -12.86 -0.83
N GLY A 157 -23.55 -12.86 -0.24
CA GLY A 157 -24.02 -11.77 0.62
C GLY A 157 -23.10 -11.49 1.80
N VAL A 158 -22.60 -12.53 2.47
CA VAL A 158 -21.67 -12.39 3.60
C VAL A 158 -20.33 -11.80 3.15
N ALA A 159 -19.78 -12.25 2.03
CA ALA A 159 -18.51 -11.73 1.52
C ALA A 159 -18.62 -10.26 1.06
N GLY A 160 -19.73 -9.90 0.41
CA GLY A 160 -20.02 -8.50 0.05
C GLY A 160 -20.18 -7.60 1.28
N ALA A 161 -20.94 -8.05 2.28
CA ALA A 161 -21.11 -7.32 3.53
C ALA A 161 -19.78 -7.17 4.29
N ALA A 162 -18.94 -8.21 4.32
CA ALA A 162 -17.62 -8.16 4.94
C ALA A 162 -16.71 -7.10 4.28
N GLY A 163 -16.72 -7.02 2.93
CA GLY A 163 -16.01 -5.98 2.20
C GLY A 163 -16.50 -4.56 2.52
N CYS A 164 -17.83 -4.39 2.60
CA CYS A 164 -18.46 -3.13 2.98
C CYS A 164 -18.06 -2.68 4.38
N VAL A 165 -18.14 -3.58 5.37
CA VAL A 165 -17.78 -3.30 6.76
C VAL A 165 -16.30 -2.99 6.90
N ALA A 166 -15.42 -3.75 6.25
CA ALA A 166 -13.98 -3.54 6.34
C ALA A 166 -13.57 -2.13 5.87
N LEU A 167 -14.06 -1.69 4.71
CA LEU A 167 -13.77 -0.34 4.22
C LEU A 167 -14.57 0.76 4.91
N GLY A 168 -15.77 0.45 5.41
CA GLY A 168 -16.54 1.37 6.24
C GLY A 168 -15.78 1.71 7.52
N ILE A 169 -15.24 0.70 8.21
CA ILE A 169 -14.38 0.89 9.40
C ILE A 169 -13.13 1.67 9.02
N TYR A 170 -12.46 1.34 7.91
CA TYR A 170 -11.28 2.08 7.46
C TYR A 170 -11.59 3.55 7.21
N SER A 171 -12.69 3.85 6.51
CA SER A 171 -13.12 5.22 6.22
C SER A 171 -13.39 5.98 7.52
N ILE A 172 -14.16 5.41 8.44
CA ILE A 172 -14.41 5.97 9.77
C ILE A 172 -13.11 6.19 10.55
N SER A 173 -12.21 5.21 10.55
CA SER A 173 -10.93 5.30 11.27
C SER A 173 -10.05 6.40 10.69
N SER A 174 -10.04 6.55 9.36
CA SER A 174 -9.30 7.62 8.69
C SER A 174 -9.87 9.01 9.01
N TYR A 175 -11.19 9.14 9.23
CA TYR A 175 -11.78 10.38 9.72
C TYR A 175 -11.34 10.72 11.14
N TYR A 176 -11.26 9.74 12.04
CA TYR A 176 -10.82 9.97 13.43
C TYR A 176 -9.31 10.20 13.57
N PHE A 177 -8.48 9.45 12.84
CA PHE A 177 -7.02 9.59 12.89
C PHE A 177 -6.46 10.69 11.98
N GLY A 178 -7.25 11.16 11.01
CA GLY A 178 -6.89 12.24 10.09
C GLY A 178 -6.68 13.61 10.76
N GLY A 179 -7.07 13.77 12.03
CA GLY A 179 -6.72 14.95 12.84
C GLY A 179 -5.26 14.97 13.32
N SER A 180 -4.47 13.90 13.15
CA SER A 180 -3.12 13.77 13.72
C SER A 180 -1.99 13.51 12.71
N GLN A 181 -2.26 13.49 11.39
CA GLN A 181 -1.21 13.25 10.38
C GLN A 181 -0.59 14.53 9.78
N SER A 182 -1.08 15.73 10.14
CA SER A 182 -0.50 17.01 9.71
C SER A 182 0.80 17.41 10.44
N LEU A 183 1.28 16.61 11.41
CA LEU A 183 2.44 16.96 12.25
C LEU A 183 3.64 16.00 12.15
N LEU A 184 3.58 14.95 11.34
CA LEU A 184 4.66 13.95 11.26
C LEU A 184 5.36 13.85 9.90
N PHE A 185 4.92 14.63 8.92
CA PHE A 185 5.62 14.83 7.65
C PHE A 185 5.45 16.28 7.22
N SER A 186 6.09 17.18 7.98
CA SER A 186 6.44 18.54 7.54
C SER A 186 7.90 18.58 7.12
#